data_AF-A0A7C7PRQ3-F1
#
_entry.id   AF-A0A7C7PRQ3-F1
#
_cell.length_a   1.000
_cell.length_b   1.000
_cell.length_c   1.000
_cell.angle_alpha   90.00
_cell.angle_beta   90.00
_cell.angle_gamma   90.00
#
_symmetry.space_group_name_H-M   'P 1'
#
loop_
_entity.id
_entity.type
_entity.pdbx_description
1 polymer ?
#
loop_
_entity_poly.entity_id
_entity_poly.type
_entity_poly.pdbx_seq_one_letter_code
_entity_poly.pdbx_strand_id
1 'polypeptide(L)' 'MDRLLRQIPGVEHAAYFGAALHVSGPERSALEQAIEGIGRDSAVWEEVEPSLEDVFITLMARSGGDQRDHG' A
#
# COMPACT_ATOMS: atom_id res chain seq x y z
N MET A 1 4.02 13.79 -1.38
CA MET A 1 2.65 13.21 -1.51
C MET A 1 2.63 11.84 -0.83
N ASP A 2 3.66 11.03 -1.07
CA ASP A 2 4.09 9.84 -0.31
C ASP A 2 3.95 9.91 1.24
N ARG A 3 4.35 11.01 1.88
CA ARG A 3 4.30 11.13 3.35
C ARG A 3 2.89 11.32 3.90
N LEU A 4 2.00 11.94 3.11
CA LEU A 4 0.62 12.17 3.53
C LEU A 4 -0.15 10.84 3.57
N LEU A 5 0.12 9.95 2.61
CA LEU A 5 -0.55 8.66 2.45
C LEU A 5 -0.24 7.68 3.57
N ARG A 6 1.02 7.63 4.02
CA ARG A 6 1.45 6.83 5.17
C ARG A 6 0.83 7.27 6.50
N GLN A 7 0.17 8.42 6.54
CA GLN A 7 -0.52 8.93 7.73
C GLN A 7 -2.04 8.75 7.65
N ILE A 8 -2.56 8.19 6.55
CA ILE A 8 -4.00 7.93 6.40
C ILE A 8 -4.33 6.59 7.03
N PRO A 9 -5.30 6.53 7.98
CA PRO A 9 -5.78 5.28 8.54
C PRO A 9 -6.21 4.32 7.43
N GLY A 10 -5.67 3.09 7.44
CA GLY A 10 -5.96 2.08 6.43
C GLY A 10 -4.90 1.90 5.33
N VAL A 11 -3.92 2.81 5.22
CA VAL A 11 -2.75 2.67 4.34
C VAL A 11 -1.55 2.24 5.16
N GLU A 12 -1.07 1.01 5.00
CA GLU A 12 0.17 0.53 5.65
C GLU A 12 1.40 0.77 4.78
N HIS A 13 1.26 0.58 3.46
CA HIS A 13 2.34 0.77 2.50
C HIS A 13 1.92 1.72 1.39
N ALA A 14 2.81 2.66 1.07
CA ALA A 14 2.66 3.57 -0.05
C ALA A 14 4.03 3.76 -0.73
N ALA A 15 4.15 3.35 -1.98
CA ALA A 15 5.40 3.40 -2.73
C ALA A 15 5.17 3.75 -4.20
N TYR A 16 6.12 4.47 -4.79
CA TYR A 16 6.10 4.78 -6.22
C TYR A 16 6.76 3.66 -7.02
N PHE A 17 6.11 3.24 -8.09
CA PHE A 17 6.62 2.31 -9.09
C PHE A 17 6.46 2.97 -10.47
N GLY A 18 7.54 3.53 -10.99
CA GLY A 18 7.49 4.38 -12.19
C GLY A 18 6.65 5.63 -11.94
N ALA A 19 5.62 5.84 -12.77
CA ALA A 19 4.67 6.95 -12.63
C ALA A 19 3.45 6.61 -11.75
N ALA A 20 3.31 5.35 -11.35
CA ALA A 20 2.18 4.88 -10.55
C ALA A 20 2.53 4.88 -9.06
N LEU A 21 1.53 5.21 -8.24
CA LEU A 21 1.60 5.13 -6.79
C LEU A 21 0.82 3.89 -6.35
N HIS A 22 1.52 2.93 -5.73
CA HIS A 22 0.90 1.74 -5.17
C HIS A 22 0.64 1.98 -3.68
N VAL A 23 -0.60 1.72 -3.28
CA VAL A 23 -1.05 1.79 -1.88
C VAL A 23 -1.65 0.46 -1.48
N SER A 24 -1.30 -0.02 -0.29
CA SER A 24 -1.82 -1.27 0.24
C SER A 24 -2.08 -1.16 1.74
N GLY A 25 -3.02 -1.97 2.21
CA GLY A 25 -3.42 -2.04 3.60
C GLY A 25 -4.15 -3.34 3.90
N PRO A 26 -4.25 -3.73 5.18
CA PRO A 26 -4.81 -5.02 5.58
C PRO A 26 -6.35 -5.05 5.48
N GLU A 27 -7.00 -3.89 5.53
CA GLU A 27 -8.46 -3.75 5.53
C GLU A 27 -8.94 -2.98 4.31
N ARG A 28 -9.67 -3.68 3.42
CA ARG A 28 -10.18 -3.11 2.16
C ARG A 28 -11.01 -1.85 2.37
N SER A 29 -11.96 -1.88 3.32
CA SER A 29 -12.85 -0.74 3.57
C SER A 29 -12.11 0.50 4.10
N ALA A 30 -11.03 0.30 4.87
CA ALA A 30 -10.22 1.42 5.36
C ALA A 30 -9.38 2.02 4.22
N LEU A 31 -8.84 1.17 3.35
CA LEU A 31 -8.10 1.60 2.16
C LEU A 31 -9.00 2.36 1.18
N GLU A 32 -10.23 1.91 0.96
CA GLU A 32 -11.21 2.62 0.11
C GLU A 32 -11.54 4.01 0.66
N GLN A 33 -11.79 4.14 1.97
CA GLN A 33 -12.03 5.44 2.61
C GLN A 33 -10.82 6.37 2.49
N ALA A 34 -9.61 5.83 2.65
CA ALA A 34 -8.38 6.57 2.48
C ALA A 34 -8.24 7.13 1.05
N ILE A 35 -8.51 6.30 0.04
CA ILE A 35 -8.50 6.65 -1.38
C ILE A 35 -9.54 7.74 -1.70
N GLU A 36 -10.76 7.62 -1.16
CA GLU A 36 -11.81 8.61 -1.35
C GLU A 36 -11.42 9.99 -0.80
N GLY A 37 -10.74 10.04 0.35
CA GLY A 37 -10.26 11.28 0.95
C GLY A 37 -9.16 12.01 0.16
N ILE A 38 -8.42 11.30 -0.69
CA ILE A 38 -7.38 11.89 -1.55
C ILE A 38 -7.99 12.55 -2.80
N GLY A 39 -9.24 12.21 -3.12
CA GLY A 39 -9.97 12.73 -4.26
C GLY A 39 -9.70 11.92 -5.52
N ARG A 40 -10.72 11.18 -5.97
CA ARG A 40 -10.71 10.38 -7.21
C ARG A 40 -10.50 11.21 -8.49
N ASP A 41 -10.70 12.53 -8.45
CA ASP A 41 -10.47 13.43 -9.60
C ASP A 41 -8.99 13.72 -9.87
N SER A 42 -8.09 13.45 -8.92
CA SER A 42 -6.66 13.75 -9.04
C SER A 42 -5.84 12.58 -9.62
N ALA A 43 -6.40 11.38 -9.65
CA ALA A 43 -5.72 10.16 -10.11
C ALA A 43 -6.73 9.11 -10.59
N VAL A 44 -6.33 8.33 -11.59
CA VAL A 44 -7.06 7.12 -11.96
C VAL A 44 -6.70 6.03 -10.97
N TRP A 45 -7.69 5.53 -10.23
CA TRP A 45 -7.52 4.44 -9.27
C TRP A 45 -7.89 3.11 -9.93
N GLU A 46 -7.00 2.14 -9.83
CA GLU A 46 -7.21 0.78 -10.29
C GLU A 46 -7.00 -0.17 -9.11
N GLU A 47 -7.99 -1.02 -8.83
CA GLU A 47 -7.82 -2.11 -7.89
C GLU A 47 -7.03 -3.22 -8.58
N VAL A 48 -5.89 -3.57 -7.99
CA VAL A 48 -5.04 -4.66 -8.48
C VAL A 48 -5.24 -5.85 -7.56
N GLU A 49 -5.61 -7.00 -8.12
CA GLU A 49 -5.63 -8.24 -7.34
C GLU A 49 -4.20 -8.57 -6.89
N PRO A 50 -3.99 -8.89 -5.60
CA PRO A 50 -2.67 -9.25 -5.11
C PRO A 50 -2.15 -10.47 -5.87
N SER A 51 -0.94 -10.35 -6.42
CA SER A 51 -0.29 -11.46 -7.10
C SER A 51 0.21 -12.51 -6.08
N LEU A 52 0.58 -13.69 -6.56
CA LEU A 52 1.22 -14.71 -5.70
C LEU A 52 2.52 -14.19 -5.07
N GLU A 53 3.20 -13.23 -5.72
CA GLU A 53 4.39 -12.57 -5.20
C GLU A 53 4.05 -11.66 -4.01
N ASP A 54 2.97 -10.89 -4.09
CA ASP A 54 2.50 -10.04 -2.99
C ASP A 54 2.07 -10.86 -1.76
N VAL A 55 1.42 -12.00 -2.00
CA VAL A 55 1.07 -12.97 -0.95
C VAL A 55 2.34 -13.55 -0.34
N PHE A 56 3.33 -13.92 -1.15
CA PHE A 56 4.61 -14.43 -0.67
C PHE A 56 5.37 -13.41 0.19
N ILE A 57 5.47 -12.15 -0.26
CA ILE A 57 6.10 -11.05 0.49
C ILE A 57 5.37 -10.81 1.82
N THR A 58 4.04 -10.78 1.79
CA THR A 58 3.22 -10.58 3.00
C THR A 58 3.41 -11.73 4.00
N LEU A 59 3.43 -12.97 3.52
CA LEU A 59 3.65 -14.15 4.35
C LEU A 59 5.07 -14.16 4.94
N MET A 60 6.09 -13.82 4.14
CA MET A 60 7.47 -13.71 4.61
C MET A 60 7.63 -12.62 5.68
N ALA A 61 7.05 -11.43 5.45
CA ALA A 61 7.07 -10.33 6.41
C ALA A 61 6.38 -10.69 7.73
N ARG A 62 5.26 -11.43 7.69
CA ARG A 62 4.54 -11.91 8.89
C ARG A 62 5.24 -13.08 9.58
N SER A 63 5.97 -13.90 8.83
CA SER A 63 6.67 -15.09 9.34
C SER A 63 8.03 -14.76 9.99
N GLY A 64 8.38 -13.49 10.18
CA GLY A 64 9.67 -13.07 10.75
C GLY A 64 10.83 -13.10 9.76
N GLY A 65 10.53 -13.07 8.45
CA GLY A 65 11.52 -13.02 7.40
C GLY A 65 12.14 -11.64 7.28
N ASP A 66 13.29 -11.51 7.96
CA ASP A 66 14.39 -10.58 7.66
C ASP A 66 14.28 -9.14 8.23
N GLN A 67 14.72 -9.03 9.49
CA GLN A 67 15.27 -7.81 10.08
C GLN A 67 16.58 -7.44 9.33
N ARG A 68 16.50 -6.96 8.09
CA ARG A 68 17.65 -6.31 7.45
C ARG A 68 17.77 -4.87 7.95
N ASP A 69 18.43 -4.76 9.11
CA ASP A 69 19.08 -3.55 9.61
C ASP A 69 19.93 -2.94 8.49
N HIS A 70 19.49 -1.79 7.98
CA HIS A 70 20.30 -0.95 7.09
C HIS A 70 20.98 0.10 7.97
N GLY A 71 22.17 -0.26 8.48
CA GLY A 71 23.16 0.70 8.99
C GLY A 71 23.82 1.51 7.89
#